data_AF-A0A352Z6Q2-F1
#
_entry.id   AF-A0A352Z6Q2-F1
#
_cell.length_a   1.000
_cell.length_b   1.000
_cell.length_c   1.000
_cell.angle_alpha   90.00
_cell.angle_beta   90.00
_cell.angle_gamma   90.00
#
_symmetry.space_group_name_H-M   'P 1'
#
loop_
_entity.id
_entity.type
_entity.pdbx_description
1 polymer ?
#
loop_
_entity_poly.entity_id
_entity_poly.type
_entity_poly.pdbx_seq_one_letter_code
_entity_poly.pdbx_strand_id
1 'polypeptide(L)'
;MSAILIRKARMVLPTVLGIDAEVGFFHSEPKEGPRYVELKATINGQPVEEKIPVTDMVSPGEIALLEWPLQDRLKIDLTKWGIKRFTEDQVFALTAVASSPASGSSRESTVEVRIPLPVIIVHGTIIKEWWDQDLYWKPYYSLHEFLAKNGYYIDDTSGYRSVWGPRDILFSPQDATSEDIVKQMDNWIDNALKNTYAAKVNIIGVSLGGLVGRYYITEYDASKVYKLIMVTVVNEGSSLFEGKYILGIPTRMTAEAILRNTEGKVNILNWLFPTYQSLYTSDGEEVPHPFKNLFHENGYDKPAPPGVHYYSVFSAERETPYRLVVEKKDNDWYKVTGDKQTGKGDGNSVVQSYKTFGHNIMVPTNTHHAFMLGDTKVQSTILKVLCCKPDEY
;
A
#
# COMPACT_ATOMS: atom_id res chain seq x y z
N MET A 1 12.84 -20.42 -40.89
CA MET A 1 13.32 -19.73 -39.69
C MET A 1 12.14 -19.26 -38.87
N SER A 2 12.06 -19.70 -37.62
CA SER A 2 11.05 -19.22 -36.67
C SER A 2 11.54 -17.97 -35.96
N ALA A 3 10.62 -17.11 -35.51
CA ALA A 3 10.92 -15.90 -34.76
C ALA A 3 9.91 -15.73 -33.61
N ILE A 4 10.39 -15.18 -32.50
CA ILE A 4 9.55 -14.78 -31.37
C ILE A 4 10.14 -13.54 -30.69
N LEU A 5 9.26 -12.67 -30.23
CA LEU A 5 9.60 -11.52 -29.40
C LEU A 5 8.50 -11.32 -28.33
N ILE A 6 8.83 -11.55 -27.07
CA ILE A 6 7.94 -11.22 -25.96
C ILE A 6 7.86 -9.69 -25.85
N ARG A 7 6.65 -9.15 -25.96
CA ARG A 7 6.35 -7.72 -25.80
C ARG A 7 6.05 -7.39 -24.33
N LYS A 8 5.29 -8.27 -23.66
CA LYS A 8 4.83 -8.04 -22.29
C LYS A 8 4.46 -9.36 -21.62
N ALA A 9 4.65 -9.45 -20.31
CA ALA A 9 4.08 -10.52 -19.49
C ALA A 9 3.52 -9.91 -18.20
N ARG A 10 2.29 -10.29 -17.83
CA ARG A 10 1.60 -9.76 -16.64
C ARG A 10 0.57 -10.76 -16.14
N MET A 11 0.19 -10.64 -14.87
CA MET A 11 -1.00 -11.34 -14.38
C MET A 11 -2.23 -10.80 -15.11
N VAL A 12 -3.03 -11.70 -15.66
CA VAL A 12 -4.28 -11.39 -16.37
C VAL A 12 -5.50 -11.99 -15.70
N LEU A 13 -5.29 -12.92 -14.78
CA LEU A 13 -6.25 -13.46 -13.82
C LEU A 13 -5.49 -13.75 -12.52
N PRO A 14 -6.16 -13.98 -11.38
CA PRO A 14 -5.47 -14.29 -10.12
C PRO A 14 -4.46 -15.43 -10.22
N THR A 15 -4.68 -16.42 -11.09
CA THR A 15 -3.81 -17.60 -11.23
C THR A 15 -3.05 -17.68 -12.56
N VAL A 16 -3.24 -16.73 -13.47
CA VAL A 16 -2.75 -16.82 -14.85
C VAL A 16 -1.84 -15.65 -15.18
N LEU A 17 -0.62 -15.97 -15.59
CA LEU A 17 0.30 -15.05 -16.25
C LEU A 17 0.03 -15.09 -17.76
N GLY A 18 -0.40 -13.98 -18.33
CA GLY A 18 -0.60 -13.81 -19.78
C GLY A 18 0.65 -13.21 -20.44
N ILE A 19 0.95 -13.66 -21.65
CA ILE A 19 2.13 -13.26 -22.41
C ILE A 19 1.68 -12.68 -23.75
N ASP A 20 2.06 -11.43 -24.00
CA ASP A 20 1.90 -10.77 -25.29
C ASP A 20 3.20 -10.97 -26.09
N ALA A 21 3.11 -11.50 -27.31
CA ALA A 21 4.29 -11.79 -28.12
C ALA A 21 4.03 -11.67 -29.62
N GLU A 22 5.06 -11.28 -30.37
CA GLU A 22 5.12 -11.45 -31.81
C GLU A 22 5.70 -12.82 -32.13
N VAL A 23 5.03 -13.58 -32.98
CA VAL A 23 5.44 -14.94 -33.35
C VAL A 23 5.38 -15.08 -34.87
N GLY A 24 6.45 -15.60 -35.48
CA GLY A 24 6.52 -15.77 -36.93
C GLY A 24 7.22 -17.05 -37.36
N PHE A 25 6.83 -17.59 -38.52
CA PHE A 25 7.39 -18.82 -39.08
C PHE A 25 7.69 -18.64 -40.57
N PHE A 26 8.92 -18.26 -40.90
CA PHE A 26 9.35 -17.96 -42.26
C PHE A 26 9.91 -19.19 -42.97
N HIS A 27 9.21 -19.73 -43.97
CA HIS A 27 9.77 -20.74 -44.86
C HIS A 27 9.28 -20.54 -46.29
N SER A 28 10.05 -21.02 -47.27
CA SER A 28 9.77 -20.89 -48.71
C SER A 28 8.72 -21.87 -49.24
N GLU A 29 8.29 -22.85 -48.45
CA GLU A 29 7.20 -23.78 -48.81
C GLU A 29 5.97 -23.59 -47.89
N PRO A 30 4.75 -23.51 -48.47
CA PRO A 30 3.51 -23.14 -47.77
C PRO A 30 2.88 -24.27 -46.95
N LYS A 31 3.61 -25.35 -46.61
CA LYS A 31 2.98 -26.51 -45.97
C LYS A 31 2.54 -26.17 -44.55
N GLU A 32 1.24 -26.31 -44.31
CA GLU A 32 0.69 -26.35 -42.96
C GLU A 32 1.34 -27.48 -42.17
N GLY A 33 1.81 -27.15 -40.97
CA GLY A 33 2.50 -28.09 -40.09
C GLY A 33 2.45 -27.57 -38.66
N PRO A 34 2.67 -28.44 -37.67
CA PRO A 34 2.51 -28.06 -36.27
C PRO A 34 3.55 -27.00 -35.87
N ARG A 35 3.07 -25.96 -35.20
CA ARG A 35 3.87 -24.83 -34.71
C ARG A 35 3.66 -24.71 -33.21
N TYR A 36 4.73 -24.44 -32.47
CA TYR A 36 4.69 -24.34 -31.02
C TYR A 36 5.43 -23.10 -30.54
N VAL A 37 4.97 -22.58 -29.40
CA VAL A 37 5.73 -21.68 -28.54
C VAL A 37 6.00 -22.41 -27.23
N GLU A 38 7.26 -22.43 -26.82
CA GLU A 38 7.69 -22.97 -25.54
C GLU A 38 8.01 -21.81 -24.60
N LEU A 39 7.41 -21.78 -23.41
CA LEU A 39 7.64 -20.78 -22.38
C LEU A 39 8.37 -21.42 -21.20
N LYS A 40 9.44 -20.79 -20.73
CA LYS A 40 10.27 -21.26 -19.60
C LYS A 40 10.46 -20.18 -18.57
N ALA A 41 10.32 -20.53 -17.30
CA ALA A 41 10.61 -19.65 -16.17
C ALA A 41 10.95 -20.46 -14.92
N THR A 42 11.57 -19.82 -13.93
CA THR A 42 11.59 -20.32 -12.54
C THR A 42 10.82 -19.33 -11.68
N ILE A 43 9.64 -19.71 -11.22
CA ILE A 43 8.70 -18.84 -10.50
C ILE A 43 8.61 -19.35 -9.07
N ASN A 44 8.90 -18.49 -8.09
CA ASN A 44 8.91 -18.87 -6.67
C ASN A 44 9.76 -20.14 -6.39
N GLY A 45 10.93 -20.23 -7.04
CA GLY A 45 11.84 -21.38 -6.93
C GLY A 45 11.41 -22.64 -7.72
N GLN A 46 10.27 -22.61 -8.41
CA GLN A 46 9.75 -23.76 -9.15
C GLN A 46 9.92 -23.59 -10.67
N PRO A 47 10.54 -24.55 -11.37
CA PRO A 47 10.67 -24.49 -12.82
C PRO A 47 9.33 -24.74 -13.50
N VAL A 48 9.09 -23.99 -14.58
CA VAL A 48 7.90 -24.05 -15.44
C VAL A 48 8.35 -24.19 -16.88
N GLU A 49 7.72 -25.12 -17.61
CA GLU A 49 7.93 -25.31 -19.05
C GLU A 49 6.59 -25.60 -19.76
N GLU A 50 6.01 -24.58 -20.40
CA GLU A 50 4.75 -24.71 -21.14
C GLU A 50 5.01 -24.80 -22.64
N LYS A 51 4.53 -25.88 -23.27
CA LYS A 51 4.58 -26.03 -24.73
C LYS A 51 3.19 -25.84 -25.32
N ILE A 52 3.00 -24.72 -26.02
CA ILE A 52 1.70 -24.23 -26.46
C ILE A 52 1.61 -24.34 -27.98
N PRO A 53 0.62 -25.06 -28.53
CA PRO A 53 0.39 -25.10 -29.98
C PRO A 53 -0.15 -23.75 -30.48
N VAL A 54 0.44 -23.26 -31.57
CA VAL A 54 0.09 -21.96 -32.20
C VAL A 54 -0.19 -22.05 -33.70
N THR A 55 -0.39 -23.26 -34.22
CA THR A 55 -0.56 -23.53 -35.66
C THR A 55 -1.67 -22.71 -36.30
N ASP A 56 -2.81 -22.58 -35.63
CA ASP A 56 -4.01 -21.87 -36.08
C ASP A 56 -4.00 -20.38 -35.72
N MET A 57 -2.95 -19.90 -35.05
CA MET A 57 -2.80 -18.50 -34.66
C MET A 57 -1.79 -17.74 -35.54
N VAL A 58 -0.91 -18.45 -36.26
CA VAL A 58 0.16 -17.83 -37.05
C VAL A 58 0.28 -18.54 -38.39
N SER A 59 -0.08 -17.88 -39.50
CA SER A 59 0.06 -18.44 -40.84
C SER A 59 1.54 -18.60 -41.25
N PRO A 60 1.87 -19.52 -42.18
CA PRO A 60 3.20 -19.56 -42.79
C PRO A 60 3.58 -18.22 -43.42
N GLY A 61 4.81 -17.75 -43.19
CA GLY A 61 5.32 -16.51 -43.80
C GLY A 61 4.86 -15.22 -43.13
N GLU A 62 3.98 -15.28 -42.14
CA GLU A 62 3.48 -14.12 -41.41
C GLU A 62 4.10 -14.00 -40.01
N ILE A 63 4.06 -12.79 -39.46
CA ILE A 63 4.25 -12.52 -38.03
C ILE A 63 2.88 -12.16 -37.48
N ALA A 64 2.42 -12.92 -36.49
CA ALA A 64 1.22 -12.61 -35.74
C ALA A 64 1.58 -11.94 -34.42
N LEU A 65 0.80 -10.92 -34.05
CA LEU A 65 0.81 -10.34 -32.72
C LEU A 65 -0.25 -11.05 -31.88
N LEU A 66 0.19 -11.80 -30.88
CA LEU A 66 -0.67 -12.53 -29.96
C LEU A 66 -0.75 -11.72 -28.66
N GLU A 67 -1.88 -11.04 -28.44
CA GLU A 67 -2.07 -10.12 -27.32
C GLU A 67 -3.33 -10.43 -26.51
N TRP A 68 -3.23 -10.31 -25.19
CA TRP A 68 -4.36 -10.42 -24.27
C TRP A 68 -5.24 -9.16 -24.30
N PRO A 69 -6.59 -9.28 -24.27
CA PRO A 69 -7.39 -10.51 -24.12
C PRO A 69 -7.80 -11.17 -25.45
N LEU A 70 -7.35 -10.63 -26.59
CA LEU A 70 -7.79 -11.09 -27.92
C LEU A 70 -7.30 -12.51 -28.24
N GLN A 71 -6.11 -12.87 -27.74
CA GLN A 71 -5.51 -14.19 -27.88
C GLN A 71 -5.04 -14.68 -26.51
N ASP A 72 -5.78 -15.64 -25.94
CA ASP A 72 -5.65 -16.06 -24.54
C ASP A 72 -4.77 -17.30 -24.33
N ARG A 73 -4.11 -17.78 -25.40
CA ARG A 73 -3.39 -19.06 -25.40
C ARG A 73 -1.96 -19.00 -24.90
N LEU A 74 -1.26 -17.88 -25.10
CA LEU A 74 0.07 -17.71 -24.53
C LEU A 74 -0.05 -17.35 -23.05
N LYS A 75 -0.09 -18.38 -22.20
CA LYS A 75 -0.26 -18.24 -20.75
C LYS A 75 0.46 -19.31 -19.95
N ILE A 76 0.76 -18.97 -18.70
CA ILE A 76 1.21 -19.90 -17.65
C ILE A 76 0.15 -19.91 -16.55
N ASP A 77 -0.41 -21.07 -16.25
CA ASP A 77 -1.32 -21.27 -15.10
C ASP A 77 -0.51 -21.68 -13.87
N LEU A 78 -0.43 -20.79 -12.89
CA LEU A 78 0.39 -20.99 -11.70
C LEU A 78 -0.10 -22.17 -10.84
N THR A 79 -1.41 -22.43 -10.82
CA THR A 79 -1.99 -23.53 -10.05
C THR A 79 -1.75 -24.88 -10.70
N LYS A 80 -1.81 -24.96 -12.04
CA LYS A 80 -1.43 -26.15 -12.81
C LYS A 80 -0.01 -26.60 -12.49
N TRP A 81 0.90 -25.64 -12.33
CA TRP A 81 2.29 -25.91 -11.96
C TRP A 81 2.49 -26.14 -10.47
N GLY A 82 1.47 -26.00 -9.61
CA GLY A 82 1.64 -26.16 -8.16
C GLY A 82 2.50 -25.07 -7.52
N ILE A 83 2.64 -23.91 -8.18
CA ILE A 83 3.39 -22.78 -7.65
C ILE A 83 2.66 -22.27 -6.41
N LYS A 84 3.38 -22.17 -5.29
CA LYS A 84 2.82 -21.60 -4.06
C LYS A 84 2.51 -20.11 -4.23
N ARG A 85 1.42 -19.67 -3.60
CA ARG A 85 1.03 -18.25 -3.53
C ARG A 85 2.17 -17.40 -2.97
N PHE A 86 2.28 -16.17 -3.45
CA PHE A 86 3.46 -15.34 -3.23
C PHE A 86 3.43 -14.64 -1.87
N THR A 87 4.45 -14.86 -1.05
CA THR A 87 4.64 -14.15 0.23
C THR A 87 5.48 -12.89 0.08
N GLU A 88 6.12 -12.71 -1.08
CA GLU A 88 7.00 -11.60 -1.45
C GLU A 88 6.78 -11.25 -2.92
N ASP A 89 7.21 -10.06 -3.34
CA ASP A 89 7.28 -9.68 -4.75
C ASP A 89 8.06 -10.74 -5.54
N GLN A 90 7.55 -11.12 -6.72
CA GLN A 90 8.26 -12.06 -7.60
C GLN A 90 8.95 -11.31 -8.73
N VAL A 91 10.22 -11.62 -8.95
CA VAL A 91 11.01 -11.15 -10.09
C VAL A 91 11.72 -12.36 -10.70
N PHE A 92 11.50 -12.61 -11.99
CA PHE A 92 12.08 -13.76 -12.68
C PHE A 92 12.25 -13.50 -14.18
N ALA A 93 13.14 -14.24 -14.81
CA ALA A 93 13.26 -14.26 -16.27
C ALA A 93 12.22 -15.21 -16.88
N LEU A 94 11.49 -14.74 -17.88
CA LEU A 94 10.63 -15.53 -18.75
C LEU A 94 11.28 -15.62 -20.13
N THR A 95 11.50 -16.84 -20.59
CA THR A 95 12.09 -17.13 -21.91
C THR A 95 11.07 -17.80 -22.80
N ALA A 96 11.01 -17.40 -24.07
CA ALA A 96 10.16 -18.02 -25.08
C ALA A 96 10.95 -18.45 -26.31
N VAL A 97 10.59 -19.60 -26.87
CA VAL A 97 11.13 -20.16 -28.12
C VAL A 97 9.99 -20.60 -29.03
N ALA A 98 9.94 -20.07 -30.25
CA ALA A 98 9.02 -20.56 -31.28
C ALA A 98 9.69 -21.68 -32.09
N SER A 99 8.99 -22.77 -32.35
CA SER A 99 9.54 -23.89 -33.14
C SER A 99 8.50 -24.51 -34.07
N SER A 100 8.98 -24.99 -35.22
CA SER A 100 8.22 -25.89 -36.09
C SER A 100 9.18 -26.86 -36.78
N PRO A 101 8.71 -28.05 -37.20
CA PRO A 101 9.54 -29.01 -37.93
C PRO A 101 10.15 -28.43 -39.22
N ALA A 102 9.42 -27.54 -39.90
CA ALA A 102 9.84 -26.95 -41.18
C ALA A 102 10.77 -25.73 -41.02
N SER A 103 10.58 -24.93 -39.97
CA SER A 103 11.30 -23.66 -39.79
C SER A 103 12.43 -23.72 -38.76
N GLY A 104 12.56 -24.83 -38.03
CA GLY A 104 13.48 -24.97 -36.90
C GLY A 104 13.03 -24.16 -35.69
N SER A 105 13.90 -24.05 -34.68
CA SER A 105 13.69 -23.19 -33.52
C SER A 105 14.13 -21.75 -33.78
N SER A 106 13.43 -20.81 -33.16
CA SER A 106 13.84 -19.41 -33.11
C SER A 106 15.01 -19.22 -32.16
N ARG A 107 15.58 -18.02 -32.16
CA ARG A 107 16.35 -17.54 -31.01
C ARG A 107 15.41 -17.38 -29.80
N GLU A 108 15.98 -17.47 -28.61
CA GLU A 108 15.28 -17.17 -27.36
C GLU A 108 14.91 -15.69 -27.30
N SER A 109 13.69 -15.42 -26.87
CA SER A 109 13.27 -14.09 -26.41
C SER A 109 13.09 -14.14 -24.90
N THR A 110 13.83 -13.31 -24.18
CA THR A 110 13.80 -13.28 -22.71
C THR A 110 13.43 -11.90 -22.22
N VAL A 111 12.52 -11.84 -21.24
CA VAL A 111 12.14 -10.60 -20.53
C VAL A 111 12.15 -10.84 -19.03
N GLU A 112 12.45 -9.81 -18.25
CA GLU A 112 12.22 -9.82 -16.81
C GLU A 112 10.72 -9.59 -16.54
N VAL A 113 10.15 -10.43 -15.71
CA VAL A 113 8.77 -10.34 -15.27
C VAL A 113 8.74 -10.02 -13.79
N ARG A 114 7.94 -9.02 -13.45
CA ARG A 114 7.68 -8.63 -12.07
C ARG A 114 6.21 -8.82 -11.72
N ILE A 115 5.93 -9.51 -10.63
CA ILE A 115 4.59 -9.63 -10.04
C ILE A 115 4.66 -9.07 -8.61
N PRO A 116 4.21 -7.83 -8.38
CA PRO A 116 4.22 -7.25 -7.05
C PRO A 116 3.14 -7.89 -6.16
N LEU A 117 3.36 -7.88 -4.84
CA LEU A 117 2.28 -8.13 -3.90
C LEU A 117 1.19 -7.04 -4.01
N PRO A 118 -0.08 -7.37 -3.74
CA PRO A 118 -1.14 -6.38 -3.64
C PRO A 118 -0.85 -5.36 -2.54
N VAL A 119 -1.26 -4.11 -2.77
CA VAL A 119 -1.10 -2.98 -1.86
C VAL A 119 -2.47 -2.53 -1.35
N ILE A 120 -2.60 -2.38 -0.04
CA ILE A 120 -3.77 -1.77 0.62
C ILE A 120 -3.36 -0.38 1.12
N ILE A 121 -4.02 0.67 0.63
CA ILE A 121 -3.80 2.05 1.07
C ILE A 121 -4.88 2.41 2.10
N VAL A 122 -4.46 2.57 3.35
CA VAL A 122 -5.32 2.91 4.49
C VAL A 122 -5.19 4.40 4.78
N HIS A 123 -6.30 5.13 4.62
CA HIS A 123 -6.31 6.58 4.80
C HIS A 123 -6.18 6.98 6.28
N GLY A 124 -5.77 8.24 6.48
CA GLY A 124 -5.69 8.86 7.80
C GLY A 124 -7.05 9.33 8.32
N THR A 125 -7.03 10.38 9.15
CA THR A 125 -8.27 10.94 9.72
C THR A 125 -9.10 11.64 8.66
N ILE A 126 -10.11 10.93 8.13
CA ILE A 126 -11.15 11.47 7.27
C ILE A 126 -12.48 11.05 7.87
N ILE A 127 -13.23 12.02 8.40
CA ILE A 127 -14.57 11.78 8.96
C ILE A 127 -15.60 11.74 7.84
N LYS A 128 -16.76 11.15 8.12
CA LYS A 128 -17.79 10.85 7.11
C LYS A 128 -18.28 12.09 6.37
N GLU A 129 -18.37 13.22 7.06
CA GLU A 129 -18.77 14.53 6.53
C GLU A 129 -17.79 15.08 5.48
N TRP A 130 -16.59 14.51 5.38
CA TRP A 130 -15.55 14.92 4.45
C TRP A 130 -15.41 13.99 3.25
N TRP A 131 -16.19 12.90 3.19
CA TRP A 131 -16.06 11.92 2.10
C TRP A 131 -16.40 12.50 0.73
N ASP A 132 -17.34 13.45 0.66
CA ASP A 132 -17.70 14.11 -0.61
C ASP A 132 -16.74 15.26 -0.99
N GLN A 133 -15.70 15.52 -0.19
CA GLN A 133 -14.74 16.60 -0.43
C GLN A 133 -13.50 16.06 -1.13
N ASP A 134 -13.46 16.18 -2.46
CA ASP A 134 -12.38 15.69 -3.33
C ASP A 134 -10.95 16.10 -2.91
N LEU A 135 -10.81 17.26 -2.24
CA LEU A 135 -9.51 17.78 -1.82
C LEU A 135 -8.77 16.81 -0.87
N TYR A 136 -9.48 16.09 0.01
CA TYR A 136 -8.86 15.15 0.95
C TYR A 136 -8.41 13.85 0.27
N TRP A 137 -9.05 13.48 -0.84
CA TRP A 137 -8.74 12.26 -1.58
C TRP A 137 -7.69 12.47 -2.67
N LYS A 138 -7.53 13.70 -3.16
CA LYS A 138 -6.59 14.05 -4.24
C LYS A 138 -5.16 13.50 -4.03
N PRO A 139 -4.54 13.56 -2.83
CA PRO A 139 -3.20 12.99 -2.61
C PRO A 139 -3.16 11.47 -2.81
N TYR A 140 -4.22 10.77 -2.41
CA TYR A 140 -4.33 9.32 -2.59
C TYR A 140 -4.54 8.95 -4.06
N TYR A 141 -5.37 9.69 -4.79
CA TYR A 141 -5.53 9.52 -6.23
C TYR A 141 -4.21 9.76 -6.97
N SER A 142 -3.44 10.77 -6.56
CA SER A 142 -2.11 11.01 -7.11
C SER A 142 -1.17 9.84 -6.88
N LEU A 143 -1.17 9.25 -5.68
CA LEU A 143 -0.40 8.02 -5.41
C LEU A 143 -0.86 6.85 -6.27
N HIS A 144 -2.18 6.63 -6.42
CA HIS A 144 -2.72 5.57 -7.28
C HIS A 144 -2.22 5.71 -8.72
N GLU A 145 -2.32 6.90 -9.31
CA GLU A 145 -1.84 7.17 -10.66
C GLU A 145 -0.33 6.95 -10.77
N PHE A 146 0.44 7.36 -9.75
CA PHE A 146 1.88 7.13 -9.71
C PHE A 146 2.21 5.64 -9.67
N LEU A 147 1.58 4.86 -8.80
CA LEU A 147 1.79 3.42 -8.69
C LEU A 147 1.36 2.71 -9.99
N ALA A 148 0.25 3.11 -10.60
CA ALA A 148 -0.23 2.56 -11.88
C ALA A 148 0.79 2.72 -13.01
N LYS A 149 1.42 3.91 -13.11
CA LYS A 149 2.52 4.15 -14.07
C LYS A 149 3.77 3.31 -13.79
N ASN A 150 3.89 2.74 -12.60
CA ASN A 150 5.05 1.96 -12.15
C ASN A 150 4.71 0.46 -11.94
N GLY A 151 3.71 -0.05 -12.67
CA GLY A 151 3.44 -1.50 -12.75
C GLY A 151 2.44 -2.04 -11.73
N TYR A 152 1.81 -1.17 -10.93
CA TYR A 152 0.73 -1.56 -10.05
C TYR A 152 -0.64 -1.38 -10.74
N TYR A 153 -1.17 -2.45 -11.32
CA TYR A 153 -2.39 -2.39 -12.12
C TYR A 153 -3.64 -2.12 -11.27
N ILE A 154 -4.42 -1.14 -11.72
CA ILE A 154 -5.80 -0.88 -11.31
C ILE A 154 -6.65 -1.21 -12.53
N ASP A 155 -6.75 -2.50 -12.88
CA ASP A 155 -7.40 -2.94 -14.11
C ASP A 155 -8.64 -3.77 -13.82
N ASP A 156 -9.80 -3.12 -13.91
CA ASP A 156 -11.09 -3.78 -13.81
C ASP A 156 -11.36 -4.71 -15.02
N THR A 157 -10.64 -4.54 -16.14
CA THR A 157 -10.86 -5.27 -17.40
C THR A 157 -10.32 -6.70 -17.35
N SER A 158 -9.12 -6.89 -16.80
CA SER A 158 -8.54 -8.23 -16.59
C SER A 158 -9.03 -8.87 -15.28
N GLY A 159 -9.65 -8.10 -14.40
CA GLY A 159 -10.02 -8.55 -13.06
C GLY A 159 -8.81 -8.77 -12.14
N TYR A 160 -7.59 -8.56 -12.62
CA TYR A 160 -6.39 -8.54 -11.79
C TYR A 160 -6.08 -7.11 -11.34
N ARG A 161 -6.08 -6.92 -10.03
CA ARG A 161 -5.83 -5.65 -9.38
C ARG A 161 -4.71 -5.82 -8.37
N SER A 162 -3.80 -4.85 -8.27
CA SER A 162 -2.72 -4.89 -7.27
C SER A 162 -2.73 -3.72 -6.30
N VAL A 163 -3.71 -2.82 -6.35
CA VAL A 163 -3.83 -1.69 -5.41
C VAL A 163 -5.28 -1.43 -5.02
N TRP A 164 -5.55 -1.45 -3.72
CA TRP A 164 -6.80 -1.02 -3.09
C TRP A 164 -6.54 0.27 -2.33
N GLY A 165 -7.49 1.19 -2.36
CA GLY A 165 -7.31 2.47 -1.67
C GLY A 165 -8.62 3.15 -1.34
N PRO A 166 -8.66 4.48 -1.24
CA PRO A 166 -9.70 5.18 -0.48
C PRO A 166 -11.13 4.98 -1.00
N ARG A 167 -11.35 4.56 -2.25
CA ARG A 167 -12.71 4.23 -2.71
C ARG A 167 -13.18 2.83 -2.30
N ASP A 168 -12.26 1.93 -2.00
CA ASP A 168 -12.51 0.55 -1.55
C ASP A 168 -12.37 0.42 -0.03
N ILE A 169 -11.57 1.32 0.55
CA ILE A 169 -11.14 1.35 1.93
C ILE A 169 -11.69 2.64 2.54
N LEU A 170 -12.88 2.56 3.14
CA LEU A 170 -13.54 3.68 3.79
C LEU A 170 -13.90 3.32 5.21
N PHE A 171 -13.41 4.12 6.16
CA PHE A 171 -13.85 4.09 7.54
C PHE A 171 -13.91 5.50 8.11
N SER A 172 -14.71 5.69 9.14
CA SER A 172 -14.72 6.92 9.92
C SER A 172 -14.07 6.65 11.27
N PRO A 173 -12.97 7.35 11.62
CA PRO A 173 -12.34 7.20 12.94
C PRO A 173 -13.25 7.53 14.12
N GLN A 174 -14.32 8.30 13.89
CA GLN A 174 -15.32 8.65 14.90
C GLN A 174 -16.33 7.51 15.14
N ASP A 175 -16.59 6.72 14.10
CA ASP A 175 -17.59 5.65 14.17
C ASP A 175 -16.96 4.30 14.49
N ALA A 176 -15.71 4.08 14.05
CA ALA A 176 -15.02 2.81 14.16
C ALA A 176 -14.39 2.60 15.54
N THR A 177 -14.69 1.46 16.14
CA THR A 177 -13.90 0.88 17.23
C THR A 177 -12.67 0.15 16.69
N SER A 178 -11.77 -0.26 17.57
CA SER A 178 -10.66 -1.17 17.25
C SER A 178 -11.15 -2.48 16.62
N GLU A 179 -12.22 -3.05 17.13
CA GLU A 179 -12.76 -4.32 16.65
C GLU A 179 -13.40 -4.17 15.27
N ASP A 180 -14.07 -3.03 15.02
CA ASP A 180 -14.65 -2.72 13.71
C ASP A 180 -13.57 -2.52 12.66
N ILE A 181 -12.46 -1.86 13.00
CA ILE A 181 -11.39 -1.60 12.03
C ILE A 181 -10.64 -2.89 11.67
N VAL A 182 -10.48 -3.82 12.60
CA VAL A 182 -9.89 -5.13 12.33
C VAL A 182 -10.74 -5.94 11.36
N LYS A 183 -12.06 -6.01 11.59
CA LYS A 183 -12.97 -6.71 10.66
C LYS A 183 -12.94 -6.09 9.27
N GLN A 184 -12.89 -4.76 9.18
CA GLN A 184 -12.79 -4.07 7.90
C GLN A 184 -11.45 -4.37 7.21
N MET A 185 -10.34 -4.27 7.92
CA MET A 185 -9.01 -4.61 7.41
C MET A 185 -8.93 -6.05 6.91
N ASP A 186 -9.47 -7.01 7.66
CA ASP A 186 -9.49 -8.42 7.29
C ASP A 186 -10.27 -8.63 5.99
N ASN A 187 -11.46 -8.02 5.87
CA ASN A 187 -12.27 -8.09 4.64
C ASN A 187 -11.54 -7.47 3.44
N TRP A 188 -10.88 -6.34 3.62
CA TRP A 188 -10.14 -5.66 2.55
C TRP A 188 -8.93 -6.48 2.09
N ILE A 189 -8.18 -7.05 3.03
CA ILE A 189 -7.04 -7.92 2.78
C ILE A 189 -7.50 -9.20 2.09
N ASP A 190 -8.53 -9.87 2.61
CA ASP A 190 -9.05 -11.10 2.02
C ASP A 190 -9.58 -10.88 0.61
N ASN A 191 -10.22 -9.73 0.36
CA ASN A 191 -10.62 -9.36 -0.99
C ASN A 191 -9.40 -9.19 -1.91
N ALA A 192 -8.34 -8.52 -1.45
CA ALA A 192 -7.12 -8.35 -2.25
C ALA A 192 -6.39 -9.68 -2.52
N LEU A 193 -6.30 -10.54 -1.51
CA LEU A 193 -5.73 -11.87 -1.65
C LEU A 193 -6.60 -12.73 -2.59
N LYS A 194 -7.93 -12.68 -2.49
CA LYS A 194 -8.81 -13.45 -3.40
C LYS A 194 -8.63 -13.06 -4.88
N ASN A 195 -8.35 -11.80 -5.17
CA ASN A 195 -8.19 -11.28 -6.52
C ASN A 195 -6.73 -11.31 -7.04
N THR A 196 -5.80 -11.91 -6.30
CA THR A 196 -4.39 -12.04 -6.69
C THR A 196 -3.82 -13.42 -6.37
N TYR A 197 -2.63 -13.74 -6.89
CA TYR A 197 -1.91 -14.96 -6.50
C TYR A 197 -1.09 -14.80 -5.20
N ALA A 198 -1.23 -13.68 -4.50
CA ALA A 198 -0.45 -13.40 -3.31
C ALA A 198 -1.00 -14.13 -2.08
N ALA A 199 -0.14 -14.48 -1.12
CA ALA A 199 -0.50 -14.93 0.21
C ALA A 199 -0.41 -13.79 1.24
N LYS A 200 0.27 -12.69 0.90
CA LYS A 200 0.45 -11.51 1.74
C LYS A 200 0.17 -10.22 0.96
N VAL A 201 -0.12 -9.15 1.70
CA VAL A 201 -0.26 -7.79 1.17
C VAL A 201 0.87 -6.89 1.69
N ASN A 202 1.11 -5.80 0.99
CA ASN A 202 1.76 -4.62 1.53
C ASN A 202 0.68 -3.62 1.97
N ILE A 203 0.89 -2.92 3.08
CA ILE A 203 -0.02 -1.87 3.57
C ILE A 203 0.71 -0.54 3.47
N ILE A 204 0.06 0.47 2.91
CA ILE A 204 0.47 1.88 3.02
C ILE A 204 -0.53 2.56 3.96
N GLY A 205 -0.13 2.80 5.20
CA GLY A 205 -0.97 3.47 6.19
C GLY A 205 -0.55 4.93 6.35
N VAL A 206 -1.50 5.85 6.21
CA VAL A 206 -1.20 7.30 6.27
C VAL A 206 -1.76 7.90 7.54
N SER A 207 -0.95 8.66 8.29
CA SER A 207 -1.39 9.28 9.54
C SER A 207 -2.03 8.22 10.47
N LEU A 208 -3.26 8.40 10.93
CA LEU A 208 -4.02 7.38 11.70
C LEU A 208 -4.07 6.00 11.02
N GLY A 209 -4.14 5.93 9.68
CA GLY A 209 -4.21 4.66 8.94
C GLY A 209 -2.98 3.77 9.14
N GLY A 210 -1.83 4.37 9.50
CA GLY A 210 -0.66 3.62 9.94
C GLY A 210 -0.87 2.90 11.27
N LEU A 211 -1.49 3.58 12.24
CA LEU A 211 -1.83 2.97 13.54
C LEU A 211 -2.85 1.85 13.36
N VAL A 212 -3.80 2.00 12.44
CA VAL A 212 -4.71 0.92 12.03
C VAL A 212 -3.95 -0.30 11.51
N GLY A 213 -2.99 -0.09 10.60
CA GLY A 213 -2.14 -1.17 10.09
C GLY A 213 -1.32 -1.84 11.18
N ARG A 214 -0.73 -1.06 12.10
CA ARG A 214 0.02 -1.59 13.26
C ARG A 214 -0.88 -2.44 14.15
N TYR A 215 -2.05 -1.92 14.53
CA TYR A 215 -3.01 -2.63 15.38
C TYR A 215 -3.43 -3.97 14.77
N TYR A 216 -3.76 -3.98 13.47
CA TYR A 216 -4.11 -5.21 12.76
C TYR A 216 -2.98 -6.25 12.81
N ILE A 217 -1.73 -5.82 12.61
CA ILE A 217 -0.57 -6.72 12.60
C ILE A 217 -0.27 -7.26 14.00
N THR A 218 -0.33 -6.43 15.04
CA THR A 218 0.11 -6.84 16.39
C THR A 218 -0.97 -7.55 17.19
N GLU A 219 -2.24 -7.23 16.96
CA GLU A 219 -3.36 -7.75 17.76
C GLU A 219 -4.28 -8.70 17.00
N TYR A 220 -4.12 -8.86 15.68
CA TYR A 220 -5.02 -9.71 14.89
C TYR A 220 -4.28 -10.71 14.00
N ASP A 221 -3.76 -10.31 12.83
CA ASP A 221 -3.20 -11.26 11.87
C ASP A 221 -2.02 -10.69 11.05
N ALA A 222 -0.82 -10.87 11.61
CA ALA A 222 0.42 -10.58 10.92
C ALA A 222 0.71 -11.49 9.71
N SER A 223 0.10 -12.69 9.64
CA SER A 223 0.46 -13.69 8.64
C SER A 223 0.08 -13.28 7.22
N LYS A 224 -0.88 -12.36 7.08
CA LYS A 224 -1.35 -11.80 5.80
C LYS A 224 -0.59 -10.54 5.36
N VAL A 225 0.37 -10.05 6.14
CA VAL A 225 1.09 -8.80 5.85
C VAL A 225 2.58 -9.08 5.64
N TYR A 226 3.17 -8.40 4.66
CA TYR A 226 4.61 -8.43 4.41
C TYR A 226 5.27 -7.11 4.84
N LYS A 227 4.76 -5.98 4.36
CA LYS A 227 5.25 -4.65 4.73
C LYS A 227 4.13 -3.75 5.24
N LEU A 228 4.44 -2.94 6.24
CA LEU A 228 3.66 -1.76 6.61
C LEU A 228 4.51 -0.50 6.36
N ILE A 229 4.12 0.25 5.35
CA ILE A 229 4.70 1.55 4.98
C ILE A 229 3.84 2.63 5.61
N MET A 230 4.34 3.17 6.71
CA MET A 230 3.74 4.25 7.48
C MET A 230 4.14 5.59 6.88
N VAL A 231 3.20 6.33 6.31
CA VAL A 231 3.46 7.68 5.78
C VAL A 231 2.94 8.71 6.77
N THR A 232 3.86 9.50 7.34
CA THR A 232 3.57 10.54 8.35
C THR A 232 2.65 10.07 9.47
N VAL A 233 2.92 8.88 9.99
CA VAL A 233 2.09 8.23 11.03
C VAL A 233 2.50 8.74 12.39
N VAL A 234 1.56 9.31 13.12
CA VAL A 234 1.78 9.92 14.44
C VAL A 234 1.84 8.85 15.54
N ASN A 235 2.92 8.05 15.55
CA ASN A 235 3.13 6.96 16.49
C ASN A 235 3.07 7.40 17.95
N GLU A 236 3.51 8.62 18.28
CA GLU A 236 3.44 9.18 19.64
C GLU A 236 2.27 10.17 19.81
N GLY A 237 1.32 10.19 18.88
CA GLY A 237 0.21 11.14 18.84
C GLY A 237 0.59 12.53 18.30
N SER A 238 -0.38 13.45 18.29
CA SER A 238 -0.23 14.78 17.70
C SER A 238 -0.74 15.87 18.63
N SER A 239 0.16 16.79 19.00
CA SER A 239 -0.17 18.01 19.74
C SER A 239 -1.20 18.85 19.00
N LEU A 240 -1.11 18.94 17.67
CA LEU A 240 -2.08 19.69 16.87
C LEU A 240 -3.45 19.02 16.82
N PHE A 241 -3.52 17.69 16.82
CA PHE A 241 -4.80 16.99 17.00
C PHE A 241 -5.43 17.35 18.35
N GLU A 242 -4.69 17.19 19.44
CA GLU A 242 -5.19 17.53 20.77
C GLU A 242 -5.58 19.01 20.87
N GLY A 243 -4.71 19.92 20.46
CA GLY A 243 -4.92 21.36 20.62
C GLY A 243 -5.96 21.97 19.70
N LYS A 244 -5.88 21.71 18.39
CA LYS A 244 -6.76 22.36 17.41
C LYS A 244 -8.09 21.63 17.27
N TYR A 245 -8.08 20.30 17.32
CA TYR A 245 -9.28 19.50 17.07
C TYR A 245 -10.05 19.21 18.35
N ILE A 246 -9.39 18.72 19.40
CA ILE A 246 -10.06 18.33 20.65
C ILE A 246 -10.30 19.53 21.57
N LEU A 247 -9.27 20.31 21.91
CA LEU A 247 -9.41 21.49 22.78
C LEU A 247 -10.09 22.68 22.09
N GLY A 248 -10.27 22.62 20.77
CA GLY A 248 -11.14 23.53 20.02
C GLY A 248 -12.63 23.32 20.32
N ILE A 249 -13.01 22.17 20.87
CA ILE A 249 -14.39 21.85 21.25
C ILE A 249 -14.75 22.63 22.53
N PRO A 250 -15.94 23.23 22.63
CA PRO A 250 -16.26 24.14 23.74
C PRO A 250 -16.18 23.54 25.14
N THR A 251 -16.51 22.25 25.29
CA THR A 251 -16.61 21.56 26.59
C THR A 251 -15.99 20.17 26.57
N ARG A 252 -15.54 19.70 27.74
CA ARG A 252 -15.05 18.34 27.94
C ARG A 252 -16.06 17.28 27.55
N MET A 253 -17.31 17.45 27.98
CA MET A 253 -18.40 16.51 27.71
C MET A 253 -18.63 16.33 26.20
N THR A 254 -18.59 17.41 25.42
CA THR A 254 -18.73 17.33 23.95
C THR A 254 -17.52 16.65 23.31
N ALA A 255 -16.30 16.90 23.81
CA ALA A 255 -15.11 16.21 23.33
C ALA A 255 -15.14 14.71 23.65
N GLU A 256 -15.54 14.34 24.86
CA GLU A 256 -15.75 12.94 25.27
C GLU A 256 -16.79 12.22 24.40
N ALA A 257 -17.86 12.93 24.00
CA ALA A 257 -18.87 12.38 23.10
C ALA A 257 -18.30 12.06 21.71
N ILE A 258 -17.40 12.89 21.17
CA ILE A 258 -16.74 12.65 19.86
C ILE A 258 -15.72 11.51 19.91
N LEU A 259 -15.19 11.20 21.09
CA LEU A 259 -14.28 10.06 21.33
C LEU A 259 -15.02 8.73 21.54
N ARG A 260 -16.35 8.74 21.35
CA ARG A 260 -17.21 7.58 21.37
C ARG A 260 -18.04 7.52 20.09
N ASN A 261 -18.33 6.31 19.62
CA ASN A 261 -19.25 6.12 18.52
C ASN A 261 -20.72 6.23 18.98
N THR A 262 -21.65 6.04 18.05
CA THR A 262 -23.11 6.12 18.31
C THR A 262 -23.62 5.09 19.32
N GLU A 263 -22.86 4.01 19.56
CA GLU A 263 -23.17 3.00 20.58
C GLU A 263 -22.52 3.32 21.95
N GLY A 264 -21.83 4.44 22.08
CA GLY A 264 -21.12 4.85 23.29
C GLY A 264 -19.78 4.14 23.51
N LYS A 265 -19.31 3.33 22.55
CA LYS A 265 -18.01 2.65 22.61
C LYS A 265 -16.90 3.61 22.22
N VAL A 266 -15.74 3.44 22.83
CA VAL A 266 -14.53 4.22 22.53
C VAL A 266 -14.11 3.99 21.07
N ASN A 267 -13.92 5.08 20.33
CA ASN A 267 -13.46 5.02 18.94
C ASN A 267 -11.95 5.26 18.82
N ILE A 268 -11.41 5.03 17.61
CA ILE A 268 -9.97 5.07 17.35
C ILE A 268 -9.37 6.49 17.28
N LEU A 269 -10.15 7.57 17.40
CA LEU A 269 -9.59 8.91 17.56
C LEU A 269 -8.73 9.04 18.83
N ASN A 270 -9.01 8.24 19.85
CA ASN A 270 -8.22 8.21 21.09
C ASN A 270 -6.76 7.76 20.89
N TRP A 271 -6.42 7.21 19.72
CA TRP A 271 -5.05 6.81 19.39
C TRP A 271 -4.14 7.99 19.02
N LEU A 272 -4.73 9.18 18.80
CA LEU A 272 -4.02 10.36 18.31
C LEU A 272 -3.58 11.32 19.42
N PHE A 273 -3.95 11.08 20.68
CA PHE A 273 -3.50 11.91 21.80
C PHE A 273 -1.98 11.79 21.99
N PRO A 274 -1.26 12.89 22.29
CA PRO A 274 0.17 12.82 22.57
C PRO A 274 0.48 11.88 23.74
N THR A 275 1.59 11.14 23.62
CA THR A 275 2.21 10.44 24.76
C THR A 275 3.32 11.28 25.43
N TYR A 276 3.66 12.42 24.83
CA TYR A 276 4.63 13.37 25.32
C TYR A 276 3.94 14.64 25.83
N GLN A 277 4.54 15.29 26.83
CA GLN A 277 4.00 16.51 27.44
C GLN A 277 3.91 17.67 26.44
N SER A 278 2.69 17.98 25.99
CA SER A 278 2.42 18.97 24.94
C SER A 278 1.75 20.25 25.45
N LEU A 279 1.11 20.22 26.63
CA LEU A 279 0.27 21.32 27.12
C LEU A 279 0.96 22.06 28.27
N TYR A 280 0.93 23.39 28.22
CA TYR A 280 1.57 24.24 29.24
C TYR A 280 0.71 25.46 29.54
N THR A 281 0.78 25.97 30.76
CA THR A 281 0.24 27.29 31.11
C THR A 281 1.12 28.41 30.54
N SER A 282 0.67 29.67 30.63
CA SER A 282 1.40 30.83 30.11
C SER A 282 2.71 31.11 30.86
N ASP A 283 2.78 30.84 32.16
CA ASP A 283 4.00 30.85 32.98
C ASP A 283 4.91 29.63 32.72
N GLY A 284 4.37 28.57 32.10
CA GLY A 284 5.14 27.45 31.58
C GLY A 284 5.08 26.17 32.37
N GLU A 285 4.19 26.09 33.35
CA GLU A 285 3.89 24.86 34.08
C GLU A 285 3.24 23.82 33.18
N GLU A 286 3.54 22.55 33.42
CA GLU A 286 2.98 21.43 32.68
C GLU A 286 1.51 21.21 33.04
N VAL A 287 0.69 20.96 32.01
CA VAL A 287 -0.74 20.68 32.16
C VAL A 287 -1.02 19.26 31.70
N PRO A 288 -1.72 18.42 32.48
CA PRO A 288 -2.01 17.06 32.06
C PRO A 288 -2.90 17.03 30.81
N HIS A 289 -2.69 16.03 29.96
CA HIS A 289 -3.59 15.75 28.85
C HIS A 289 -5.01 15.43 29.37
N PRO A 290 -6.07 15.98 28.77
CA PRO A 290 -7.45 15.71 29.19
C PRO A 290 -7.86 14.25 28.94
N PHE A 291 -7.22 13.59 27.97
CA PHE A 291 -7.47 12.21 27.58
C PHE A 291 -6.15 11.47 27.36
N LYS A 292 -6.18 10.16 27.54
CA LYS A 292 -5.03 9.28 27.36
C LYS A 292 -4.93 8.80 25.91
N ASN A 293 -3.71 8.50 25.46
CA ASN A 293 -3.50 7.76 24.23
C ASN A 293 -3.79 6.27 24.44
N LEU A 294 -4.94 5.80 23.96
CA LEU A 294 -5.36 4.41 24.19
C LEU A 294 -4.61 3.39 23.31
N PHE A 295 -3.90 3.82 22.27
CA PHE A 295 -3.03 2.91 21.51
C PHE A 295 -1.84 2.46 22.37
N HIS A 296 -1.25 3.41 23.11
CA HIS A 296 -0.13 3.15 24.01
C HIS A 296 -0.57 2.52 25.33
N GLU A 297 -1.65 3.02 25.96
CA GLU A 297 -2.14 2.48 27.24
C GLU A 297 -2.54 1.00 27.13
N ASN A 298 -3.09 0.59 25.98
CA ASN A 298 -3.44 -0.80 25.73
C ASN A 298 -2.24 -1.65 25.22
N GLY A 299 -1.06 -1.04 25.09
CA GLY A 299 0.18 -1.71 24.76
C GLY A 299 0.34 -2.09 23.28
N TYR A 300 -0.39 -1.46 22.35
CA TYR A 300 -0.32 -1.76 20.92
C TYR A 300 0.97 -1.24 20.25
N ASP A 301 1.74 -0.41 20.94
CA ASP A 301 3.04 0.09 20.49
C ASP A 301 4.13 -0.98 20.58
N LYS A 302 4.07 -1.97 19.68
CA LYS A 302 5.00 -3.10 19.62
C LYS A 302 5.85 -3.06 18.34
N PRO A 303 7.05 -3.68 18.35
CA PRO A 303 7.83 -3.91 17.13
C PRO A 303 7.08 -4.83 16.17
N ALA A 304 7.50 -4.84 14.90
CA ALA A 304 6.94 -5.73 13.90
C ALA A 304 7.20 -7.21 14.29
N PRO A 305 6.20 -8.10 14.18
CA PRO A 305 6.40 -9.53 14.39
C PRO A 305 7.28 -10.14 13.29
N PRO A 306 7.86 -11.34 13.50
CA PRO A 306 8.71 -11.99 12.51
C PRO A 306 8.04 -12.13 11.13
N GLY A 307 8.77 -11.76 10.08
CA GLY A 307 8.28 -11.82 8.70
C GLY A 307 7.36 -10.67 8.28
N VAL A 308 7.27 -9.61 9.11
CA VAL A 308 6.64 -8.32 8.79
C VAL A 308 7.67 -7.20 8.95
N HIS A 309 7.63 -6.21 8.05
CA HIS A 309 8.61 -5.12 8.03
C HIS A 309 7.93 -3.75 8.12
N TYR A 310 8.37 -2.93 9.07
CA TYR A 310 7.87 -1.57 9.28
C TYR A 310 8.80 -0.55 8.64
N TYR A 311 8.23 0.38 7.88
CA TYR A 311 8.92 1.52 7.29
C TYR A 311 8.14 2.79 7.63
N SER A 312 8.76 3.73 8.33
CA SER A 312 8.20 5.07 8.52
C SER A 312 8.79 6.04 7.52
N VAL A 313 7.94 6.70 6.73
CA VAL A 313 8.28 7.69 5.71
C VAL A 313 7.70 9.04 6.14
N PHE A 314 8.56 10.01 6.43
CA PHE A 314 8.14 11.31 6.96
C PHE A 314 9.06 12.45 6.53
N SER A 315 8.67 13.69 6.82
CA SER A 315 9.49 14.88 6.59
C SER A 315 9.85 15.59 7.91
N ALA A 316 10.94 16.36 7.87
CA ALA A 316 11.42 17.23 8.92
C ALA A 316 11.57 18.70 8.47
N GLU A 317 11.12 19.05 7.26
CA GLU A 317 11.43 20.35 6.65
C GLU A 317 10.52 21.50 7.13
N ARG A 318 9.44 21.21 7.87
CA ARG A 318 8.48 22.21 8.35
C ARG A 318 8.61 22.47 9.84
N GLU A 319 8.46 23.72 10.22
CA GLU A 319 8.19 24.09 11.60
C GLU A 319 6.80 23.57 12.02
N THR A 320 6.77 22.91 13.18
CA THR A 320 5.61 22.21 13.67
C THR A 320 5.41 22.49 15.16
N PRO A 321 4.25 23.02 15.58
CA PRO A 321 3.96 23.26 17.00
C PRO A 321 3.90 21.95 17.79
N TYR A 322 4.65 21.88 18.89
CA TYR A 322 4.63 20.70 19.77
C TYR A 322 4.38 21.04 21.24
N ARG A 323 4.60 22.29 21.65
CA ARG A 323 4.20 22.81 22.96
C ARG A 323 3.14 23.88 22.78
N LEU A 324 1.96 23.64 23.30
CA LEU A 324 0.80 24.52 23.22
C LEU A 324 0.59 25.22 24.56
N VAL A 325 0.25 26.51 24.49
CA VAL A 325 -0.16 27.27 25.67
C VAL A 325 -1.66 27.13 25.83
N VAL A 326 -2.09 26.74 27.03
CA VAL A 326 -3.48 26.56 27.38
C VAL A 326 -3.87 27.38 28.60
N GLU A 327 -5.12 27.85 28.62
CA GLU A 327 -5.77 28.42 29.79
C GLU A 327 -6.84 27.46 30.31
N LYS A 328 -6.90 27.28 31.63
CA LYS A 328 -7.95 26.50 32.28
C LYS A 328 -9.27 27.27 32.20
N LYS A 329 -10.31 26.64 31.66
CA LYS A 329 -11.69 27.09 31.76
C LYS A 329 -12.37 26.47 32.99
N ASP A 330 -13.54 26.99 33.33
CA ASP A 330 -14.45 26.34 34.29
C ASP A 330 -14.71 24.87 33.88
N ASN A 331 -14.91 24.00 34.88
CA ASN A 331 -15.18 22.56 34.72
C ASN A 331 -14.03 21.71 34.12
N ASP A 332 -12.79 21.94 34.54
CA ASP A 332 -11.62 21.12 34.17
C ASP A 332 -11.42 20.96 32.65
N TRP A 333 -11.65 22.04 31.91
CA TRP A 333 -11.43 22.10 30.47
C TRP A 333 -10.35 23.13 30.11
N TYR A 334 -9.84 23.05 28.89
CA TYR A 334 -8.73 23.91 28.43
C TYR A 334 -9.13 24.71 27.19
N LYS A 335 -8.49 25.86 27.01
CA LYS A 335 -8.52 26.65 25.78
C LYS A 335 -7.09 26.85 25.30
N VAL A 336 -6.79 26.47 24.06
CA VAL A 336 -5.50 26.83 23.46
C VAL A 336 -5.47 28.33 23.19
N THR A 337 -4.44 29.01 23.70
CA THR A 337 -4.24 30.45 23.53
C THR A 337 -3.04 30.80 22.66
N GLY A 338 -2.19 29.82 22.35
CA GLY A 338 -1.11 29.96 21.37
C GLY A 338 -0.17 28.77 21.35
N ASP A 339 0.89 28.89 20.57
CA ASP A 339 1.97 27.91 20.47
C ASP A 339 3.21 28.47 21.19
N LYS A 340 3.81 27.70 22.10
CA LYS A 340 5.01 28.12 22.85
C LYS A 340 6.30 27.81 22.10
N GLN A 341 6.36 26.63 21.47
CA GLN A 341 7.56 26.15 20.79
C GLN A 341 7.22 25.32 19.57
N THR A 342 8.02 25.49 18.52
CA THR A 342 8.00 24.69 17.30
C THR A 342 9.22 23.78 17.24
N GLY A 343 9.07 22.65 16.54
CA GLY A 343 10.14 21.74 16.21
C GLY A 343 10.07 21.34 14.74
N LYS A 344 11.06 20.57 14.28
CA LYS A 344 11.09 20.03 12.92
C LYS A 344 10.06 18.91 12.75
N GLY A 345 9.32 18.94 11.63
CA GLY A 345 8.25 18.01 11.28
C GLY A 345 7.68 18.29 9.90
N ASP A 346 6.38 18.03 9.73
CA ASP A 346 5.64 18.21 8.46
C ASP A 346 4.46 19.20 8.58
N GLY A 347 4.48 20.03 9.63
CA GLY A 347 3.42 20.99 9.95
C GLY A 347 2.25 20.40 10.74
N ASN A 348 2.21 19.09 11.01
CA ASN A 348 1.23 18.45 11.89
C ASN A 348 1.85 17.93 13.19
N SER A 349 2.89 17.09 13.09
CA SER A 349 3.61 16.56 14.25
C SER A 349 5.12 16.62 14.05
N VAL A 350 5.86 16.60 15.16
CA VAL A 350 7.32 16.63 15.15
C VAL A 350 7.90 15.28 14.75
N VAL A 351 9.12 15.29 14.21
CA VAL A 351 9.86 14.09 13.73
C VAL A 351 9.82 12.93 14.70
N GLN A 352 9.92 13.19 16.01
CA GLN A 352 9.94 12.13 17.01
C GLN A 352 8.65 11.28 16.99
N SER A 353 7.49 11.92 16.80
CA SER A 353 6.20 11.21 16.70
C SER A 353 6.12 10.32 15.45
N TYR A 354 6.90 10.58 14.40
CA TYR A 354 6.89 9.76 13.19
C TYR A 354 7.72 8.49 13.30
N LYS A 355 8.66 8.42 14.24
CA LYS A 355 9.56 7.28 14.32
C LYS A 355 8.84 6.00 14.72
N THR A 356 9.36 4.87 14.27
CA THR A 356 8.86 3.52 14.59
C THR A 356 10.03 2.58 14.91
N PHE A 357 9.71 1.37 15.36
CA PHE A 357 10.69 0.31 15.67
C PHE A 357 11.44 -0.23 14.44
N GLY A 358 10.95 0.04 13.23
CA GLY A 358 11.54 -0.39 11.97
C GLY A 358 12.42 0.69 11.31
N HIS A 359 12.43 0.71 9.98
CA HIS A 359 13.22 1.67 9.21
C HIS A 359 12.56 3.06 9.27
N ASN A 360 13.36 4.09 9.52
CA ASN A 360 12.90 5.48 9.61
C ASN A 360 13.52 6.29 8.47
N ILE A 361 12.71 6.61 7.47
CA ILE A 361 13.12 7.23 6.21
C ILE A 361 12.61 8.67 6.17
N MET A 362 13.53 9.60 6.37
CA MET A 362 13.26 11.02 6.25
C MET A 362 13.37 11.46 4.79
N VAL A 363 12.30 12.04 4.26
CA VAL A 363 12.20 12.55 2.88
C VAL A 363 12.37 14.07 2.90
N PRO A 364 13.33 14.65 2.15
CA PRO A 364 13.58 16.08 2.13
C PRO A 364 12.52 16.82 1.29
N THR A 365 11.33 17.01 1.86
CA THR A 365 10.21 17.74 1.25
C THR A 365 9.53 18.70 2.22
N ASN A 366 9.16 19.88 1.76
CA ASN A 366 8.40 20.87 2.55
C ASN A 366 6.86 20.67 2.44
N THR A 367 6.41 19.52 1.91
CA THR A 367 5.00 19.19 1.77
C THR A 367 4.34 19.04 3.15
N HIS A 368 3.12 19.57 3.28
CA HIS A 368 2.35 19.48 4.53
C HIS A 368 1.81 18.07 4.72
N HIS A 369 1.72 17.60 5.97
CA HIS A 369 1.17 16.30 6.40
C HIS A 369 0.05 15.74 5.50
N ALA A 370 -1.05 16.50 5.36
CA ALA A 370 -2.24 16.07 4.62
C ALA A 370 -2.02 15.83 3.11
N PHE A 371 -0.93 16.34 2.54
CA PHE A 371 -0.65 16.26 1.09
C PHE A 371 0.58 15.41 0.76
N MET A 372 1.17 14.73 1.75
CA MET A 372 2.43 13.97 1.58
C MET A 372 2.35 12.90 0.49
N LEU A 373 1.20 12.26 0.30
CA LEU A 373 1.03 11.27 -0.77
C LEU A 373 1.04 11.86 -2.19
N GLY A 374 0.79 13.16 -2.34
CA GLY A 374 0.88 13.85 -3.63
C GLY A 374 2.31 14.31 -3.97
N ASP A 375 3.26 14.18 -3.05
CA ASP A 375 4.65 14.58 -3.26
C ASP A 375 5.43 13.51 -4.00
N THR A 376 6.08 13.87 -5.11
CA THR A 376 6.79 12.91 -5.96
C THR A 376 8.00 12.27 -5.29
N LYS A 377 8.67 12.94 -4.33
CA LYS A 377 9.78 12.35 -3.57
C LYS A 377 9.26 11.32 -2.59
N VAL A 378 8.12 11.59 -1.96
CA VAL A 378 7.44 10.64 -1.07
C VAL A 378 6.95 9.43 -1.87
N GLN A 379 6.27 9.65 -3.00
CA GLN A 379 5.83 8.59 -3.90
C GLN A 379 6.99 7.71 -4.39
N SER A 380 8.11 8.33 -4.80
CA SER A 380 9.31 7.60 -5.22
C SER A 380 9.92 6.79 -4.07
N THR A 381 9.89 7.31 -2.84
CA THR A 381 10.34 6.61 -1.64
C THR A 381 9.45 5.42 -1.33
N ILE A 382 8.12 5.58 -1.40
CA ILE A 382 7.14 4.50 -1.23
C ILE A 382 7.41 3.39 -2.26
N LEU A 383 7.56 3.75 -3.54
CA LEU A 383 7.85 2.77 -4.60
C LEU A 383 9.18 2.06 -4.36
N LYS A 384 10.22 2.77 -3.94
CA LYS A 384 11.51 2.15 -3.61
C LYS A 384 11.36 1.14 -2.46
N VAL A 385 10.63 1.49 -1.40
CA VAL A 385 10.35 0.60 -0.26
C VAL A 385 9.49 -0.60 -0.68
N LEU A 386 8.48 -0.40 -1.52
CA LEU A 386 7.70 -1.49 -2.08
C LEU A 386 8.60 -2.45 -2.84
N CYS A 387 9.55 -1.91 -3.61
CA CYS A 387 10.35 -2.67 -4.55
C CYS A 387 11.56 -3.39 -3.96
N CYS A 388 12.12 -2.89 -2.87
CA CYS A 388 13.34 -3.42 -2.28
C CYS A 388 13.07 -4.67 -1.45
N LYS A 389 14.10 -5.47 -1.22
CA LYS A 389 14.08 -6.45 -0.13
C LYS A 389 14.30 -5.74 1.21
N PRO A 390 13.81 -6.31 2.32
CA PRO A 390 14.02 -5.71 3.64
C PRO A 390 15.49 -5.48 3.99
N ASP A 391 16.37 -6.40 3.60
CA ASP A 391 17.81 -6.33 3.87
C ASP A 391 18.56 -5.27 3.04
N GLU A 392 17.87 -4.59 2.13
CA GLU A 392 18.44 -3.54 1.27
C GLU A 392 18.27 -2.12 1.85
N TYR A 393 17.77 -1.99 3.09
CA TYR A 393 17.42 -0.71 3.74
C TYR A 393 17.99 -0.49 5.14
#